data_AF-A0A7J4V1X9-F1
#
_entry.id   AF-A0A7J4V1X9-F1
#
_cell.length_a   1.000
_cell.length_b   1.000
_cell.length_c   1.000
_cell.angle_alpha   90.00
_cell.angle_beta   90.00
_cell.angle_gamma   90.00
#
_symmetry.space_group_name_H-M   'P 1'
#
loop_
_entity.id
_entity.type
_entity.pdbx_description
1 polymer ?
#
loop_
_entity_poly.entity_id
_entity_poly.type
_entity_poly.pdbx_seq_one_letter_code
_entity_poly.pdbx_strand_id
1 'polypeptide(L)'
;MDVSLWDALIFFLFGLIVSTIIIYVVTKLLGEKEGVGTAILTALVGAVIYALVYYLLGEGLLAALIAGFVWLLALGGLYSMGWWRSLGVAIIVWIVAFLVGFILPTVVGPL
;
A
#
# COMPACT_ATOMS: atom_id res chain seq x y z
N MET A 1 9.09 -13.18 19.95
CA MET A 1 10.10 -12.11 20.07
C MET A 1 9.31 -10.84 20.30
N ASP A 2 9.51 -10.16 21.42
CA ASP A 2 8.85 -8.89 21.69
C ASP A 2 9.48 -7.83 20.77
N VAL A 3 8.72 -7.40 19.76
CA VAL A 3 9.15 -6.31 18.87
C VAL A 3 9.03 -5.03 19.68
N SER A 4 10.13 -4.29 19.85
CA SER A 4 10.05 -3.01 20.56
C SER A 4 9.29 -1.99 19.72
N LEU A 5 8.70 -0.98 20.36
CA LEU A 5 8.04 0.12 19.65
C LEU A 5 8.98 0.77 18.63
N TRP A 6 10.27 0.88 18.95
CA TRP A 6 11.28 1.44 18.07
C TRP A 6 11.49 0.60 16.82
N ASP A 7 11.56 -0.73 16.97
CA ASP A 7 11.68 -1.64 15.83
C ASP A 7 10.44 -1.52 14.94
N ALA A 8 9.24 -1.52 15.53
CA ALA A 8 7.98 -1.37 14.80
C ALA A 8 7.93 -0.06 14.01
N LEU A 9 8.34 1.06 14.62
CA LEU A 9 8.39 2.37 13.95
C LEU A 9 9.41 2.38 12.80
N ILE A 10 10.59 1.79 13.00
CA ILE A 10 11.62 1.69 11.96
C ILE A 10 11.08 0.89 10.77
N PHE A 11 10.53 -0.30 11.02
CA PHE A 11 9.97 -1.15 9.96
C PHE A 11 8.79 -0.47 9.24
N PHE A 12 7.92 0.21 9.98
CA PHE A 12 6.83 1.00 9.41
C PHE A 12 7.35 2.11 8.49
N LEU A 13 8.33 2.90 8.94
CA LEU A 13 8.89 3.99 8.13
C LEU A 13 9.58 3.47 6.87
N PHE A 14 10.36 2.39 6.96
CA PHE A 14 10.96 1.74 5.81
C PHE A 14 9.90 1.22 4.83
N GLY A 15 8.87 0.53 5.33
CA GLY A 15 7.74 0.07 4.53
C GLY A 15 7.04 1.23 3.82
N LEU A 16 6.77 2.32 4.54
CA LEU A 16 6.13 3.50 3.99
C LEU A 16 6.95 4.15 2.87
N ILE A 17 8.27 4.27 3.04
CA ILE A 17 9.18 4.80 2.01
C ILE A 17 9.14 3.90 0.77
N VAL A 18 9.27 2.58 0.94
CA VAL A 18 9.27 1.63 -0.18
C VAL A 18 7.93 1.65 -0.91
N SER A 19 6.80 1.61 -0.20
CA SER A 19 5.47 1.71 -0.79
C SER A 19 5.27 3.03 -1.54
N THR A 20 5.75 4.15 -0.98
CA THR A 20 5.69 5.46 -1.64
C THR A 20 6.45 5.44 -2.96
N ILE A 21 7.67 4.89 -2.98
CA ILE A 21 8.49 4.80 -4.19
C ILE A 21 7.78 3.94 -5.24
N ILE A 22 7.26 2.77 -4.86
CA ILE A 22 6.55 1.87 -5.78
C ILE A 22 5.33 2.57 -6.38
N ILE A 23 4.46 3.15 -5.54
CA ILE A 23 3.25 3.84 -5.98
C ILE A 23 3.62 5.01 -6.91
N TYR A 24 4.61 5.82 -6.53
CA TYR A 24 5.05 6.95 -7.33
C TYR A 24 5.57 6.52 -8.71
N VAL A 25 6.45 5.51 -8.76
CA VAL A 25 7.01 5.02 -10.01
C VAL A 25 5.92 4.41 -10.89
N VAL A 26 5.07 3.54 -10.34
CA VAL A 26 4.01 2.88 -11.12
C VAL A 26 3.00 3.88 -11.67
N THR A 27 2.52 4.81 -10.84
CA THR A 27 1.55 5.84 -11.28
C THR A 27 2.17 6.75 -12.34
N LYS A 28 3.44 7.14 -12.21
CA LYS A 28 4.16 7.92 -13.23
C LYS A 28 4.32 7.17 -14.55
N LEU A 29 4.70 5.89 -14.51
CA LEU A 29 4.84 5.06 -15.71
C LEU A 29 3.50 4.90 -16.44
N LEU A 30 2.39 4.93 -15.71
CA LEU A 30 1.03 4.84 -16.26
C LEU A 30 0.43 6.20 -16.63
N GLY A 31 1.21 7.29 -16.57
CA GLY A 31 0.85 8.61 -17.10
C GLY A 31 0.10 9.53 -16.14
N GLU A 32 0.12 9.24 -14.84
CA GLU A 32 -0.51 10.07 -13.81
C GLU A 32 0.33 11.31 -13.48
N LYS A 33 -0.34 12.44 -13.24
CA LYS A 33 0.30 13.77 -13.18
C LYS A 33 0.67 14.18 -11.77
N GLU A 34 0.04 13.56 -10.78
CA GLU A 34 0.20 13.77 -9.35
C GLU A 34 1.66 13.61 -8.91
N GLY A 35 2.03 14.36 -7.88
CA GLY A 35 3.39 14.37 -7.35
C GLY A 35 3.66 13.27 -6.33
N VAL A 36 4.89 13.26 -5.79
CA VAL A 36 5.28 12.36 -4.70
C VAL A 36 4.41 12.51 -3.45
N GLY A 37 3.87 13.72 -3.19
CA GLY A 37 2.96 13.97 -2.07
C GLY A 37 1.70 13.11 -2.11
N THR A 38 1.12 12.91 -3.31
CA THR A 38 -0.04 12.01 -3.46
C THR A 38 0.35 10.55 -3.21
N ALA A 39 1.53 10.12 -3.70
CA ALA A 39 2.01 8.76 -3.45
C ALA A 39 2.26 8.49 -1.96
N ILE A 40 2.83 9.46 -1.21
CA ILE A 40 2.98 9.38 0.25
C ILE A 40 1.61 9.24 0.91
N LEU A 41 0.65 10.08 0.51
CA LEU A 41 -0.70 10.04 1.05
C LEU A 41 -1.39 8.69 0.76
N THR A 42 -1.24 8.15 -0.44
CA THR A 42 -1.78 6.84 -0.81
C THR A 42 -1.15 5.70 -0.02
N ALA A 43 0.15 5.75 0.25
CA ALA A 43 0.84 4.77 1.08
C ALA A 43 0.35 4.85 2.54
N LEU A 44 0.22 6.06 3.10
CA LEU A 44 -0.32 6.29 4.44
C LEU A 44 -1.76 5.80 4.57
N VAL A 45 -2.62 6.14 3.60
CA VAL A 45 -4.01 5.70 3.57
C VAL A 45 -4.08 4.18 3.47
N GLY A 46 -3.24 3.55 2.65
CA GLY A 46 -3.13 2.09 2.59
C GLY A 46 -2.76 1.46 3.93
N ALA A 47 -1.78 2.02 4.64
CA ALA A 47 -1.40 1.54 5.96
C ALA A 47 -2.52 1.69 7.00
N VAL A 48 -3.24 2.81 6.98
CA VAL A 48 -4.40 3.04 7.87
C VAL A 48 -5.53 2.06 7.56
N ILE A 49 -5.87 1.88 6.28
CA ILE A 49 -6.89 0.90 5.86
C ILE A 49 -6.51 -0.49 6.32
N TYR A 50 -5.26 -0.90 6.09
CA TYR A 50 -4.76 -2.20 6.51
C TYR A 50 -4.89 -2.37 8.03
N ALA A 51 -4.37 -1.44 8.82
CA ALA A 51 -4.43 -1.50 10.28
C ALA A 51 -5.87 -1.58 10.80
N LEU A 52 -6.78 -0.75 10.28
CA LEU A 52 -8.18 -0.75 10.70
C LEU A 52 -8.90 -2.04 10.32
N VAL A 53 -8.72 -2.52 9.09
CA VAL A 53 -9.41 -3.72 8.60
C VAL A 53 -8.95 -4.96 9.36
N TYR A 54 -7.64 -5.13 9.56
CA TYR A 54 -7.10 -6.28 10.30
C TYR A 54 -7.40 -6.19 11.79
N TYR A 55 -7.47 -4.99 12.37
CA TYR A 55 -7.92 -4.82 13.75
C TYR A 55 -9.38 -5.26 13.96
N LEU A 56 -10.25 -4.98 12.98
CA LEU A 56 -11.69 -5.27 13.09
C LEU A 56 -12.06 -6.69 12.69
N LEU A 57 -11.40 -7.24 11.66
CA LEU A 57 -11.76 -8.53 11.05
C LEU A 57 -10.79 -9.65 11.43
N GLY A 58 -9.68 -9.34 12.10
CA GLY A 58 -8.59 -10.26 12.35
C GLY A 58 -7.75 -10.52 11.10
N GLU A 59 -6.88 -11.52 11.20
CA GLU A 59 -6.04 -11.98 10.10
C GLU A 59 -6.80 -12.98 9.20
N GLY A 60 -6.61 -12.86 7.89
CA GLY A 60 -7.15 -13.81 6.92
C GLY A 60 -7.60 -13.19 5.61
N LEU A 61 -8.00 -14.06 4.69
CA LEU A 61 -8.32 -13.70 3.30
C LEU A 61 -9.40 -12.63 3.18
N LEU A 62 -10.43 -12.66 4.04
CA LEU A 62 -11.50 -11.66 4.01
C LEU A 62 -10.99 -10.26 4.33
N ALA A 63 -10.13 -10.12 5.33
CA ALA A 63 -9.50 -8.86 5.70
C ALA A 63 -8.62 -8.34 4.55
N ALA A 64 -7.82 -9.20 3.93
CA ALA A 64 -6.98 -8.84 2.78
C ALA A 64 -7.81 -8.34 1.59
N LEU A 65 -8.90 -9.04 1.25
CA LEU A 65 -9.78 -8.65 0.14
C LEU A 65 -10.47 -7.31 0.40
N ILE A 66 -10.99 -7.09 1.61
CA ILE A 66 -11.64 -5.83 1.99
C ILE A 66 -10.63 -4.68 2.01
N ALA A 67 -9.47 -4.88 2.64
CA ALA A 67 -8.42 -3.86 2.68
C ALA A 67 -7.96 -3.48 1.26
N GLY A 68 -7.72 -4.48 0.40
CA GLY A 68 -7.35 -4.25 -1.00
C GLY A 68 -8.42 -3.49 -1.79
N PHE A 69 -9.69 -3.85 -1.62
CA PHE A 69 -10.80 -3.18 -2.31
C PHE A 69 -11.00 -1.73 -1.82
N VAL A 70 -10.96 -1.49 -0.52
CA VAL A 70 -11.07 -0.14 0.05
C VAL A 70 -9.89 0.73 -0.38
N TRP A 71 -8.68 0.17 -0.41
CA TRP A 71 -7.50 0.88 -0.90
C TRP A 71 -7.57 1.19 -2.39
N LEU A 72 -8.11 0.29 -3.22
CA LEU A 72 -8.37 0.54 -4.64
C LEU A 72 -9.30 1.74 -4.86
N LEU A 73 -10.35 1.87 -4.04
CA LEU A 73 -11.25 3.03 -4.07
C LEU A 73 -10.51 4.30 -3.66
N ALA A 74 -9.71 4.24 -2.60
CA ALA A 74 -8.90 5.37 -2.16
C ALA A 74 -7.89 5.82 -3.22
N LEU A 75 -7.19 4.89 -3.87
CA LEU A 75 -6.26 5.16 -4.96
C LEU A 75 -6.96 5.89 -6.11
N GLY A 76 -8.12 5.36 -6.54
CA GLY A 76 -8.91 5.98 -7.62
C GLY A 76 -9.35 7.39 -7.27
N GLY A 77 -9.77 7.62 -6.03
CA GLY A 77 -10.15 8.96 -5.54
C GLY A 77 -8.98 9.93 -5.45
N LEU A 78 -7.85 9.51 -4.87
CA LEU A 78 -6.67 10.35 -4.64
C LEU A 78 -6.01 10.85 -5.93
N TYR A 79 -6.07 10.05 -6.99
CA TYR A 79 -5.53 10.38 -8.29
C TYR A 79 -6.62 10.78 -9.31
N SER A 80 -7.88 10.95 -8.88
CA SER A 80 -9.02 11.27 -9.76
C SER A 80 -9.11 10.36 -11.01
N MET A 81 -8.76 9.07 -10.85
CA MET A 81 -8.74 8.11 -11.95
C MET A 81 -10.08 7.39 -12.11
N GLY A 82 -10.40 7.00 -13.34
CA GLY A 82 -11.50 6.07 -13.60
C GLY A 82 -11.24 4.68 -13.01
N TRP A 83 -12.32 3.95 -12.71
CA TRP A 83 -12.29 2.62 -12.09
C TRP A 83 -11.29 1.64 -12.72
N TRP A 84 -11.36 1.46 -14.05
CA TRP A 84 -10.49 0.53 -14.78
C TRP A 84 -9.01 0.89 -14.73
N ARG A 85 -8.72 2.19 -14.73
CA ARG A 85 -7.34 2.68 -14.65
C ARG A 85 -6.78 2.48 -13.24
N SER A 86 -7.57 2.80 -12.21
CA SER A 86 -7.22 2.53 -10.82
C SER A 86 -6.95 1.03 -10.60
N LEU A 87 -7.80 0.15 -11.14
CA LEU A 87 -7.60 -1.30 -11.04
C LEU A 87 -6.29 -1.75 -11.68
N GLY A 88 -5.97 -1.25 -12.87
CA GLY A 88 -4.69 -1.55 -13.54
C GLY A 88 -3.48 -1.09 -12.72
N VAL A 89 -3.53 0.15 -12.20
CA VAL A 89 -2.48 0.69 -11.33
C VAL A 89 -2.33 -0.17 -10.07
N ALA A 90 -3.44 -0.49 -9.39
CA ALA A 90 -3.43 -1.28 -8.16
C ALA A 90 -2.81 -2.66 -8.36
N ILE A 91 -3.20 -3.37 -9.44
CA ILE A 91 -2.63 -4.68 -9.77
C ILE A 91 -1.11 -4.58 -9.97
N ILE A 92 -0.64 -3.59 -10.72
CA ILE A 92 0.80 -3.40 -10.97
C ILE A 92 1.53 -3.05 -9.67
N VAL A 93 0.98 -2.16 -8.84
CA VAL A 93 1.55 -1.83 -7.52
C VAL A 93 1.64 -3.08 -6.65
N TRP A 94 0.60 -3.92 -6.58
CA TRP A 94 0.63 -5.14 -5.77
C TRP A 94 1.66 -6.15 -6.29
N ILE A 95 1.76 -6.33 -7.61
CA ILE A 95 2.78 -7.21 -8.20
C ILE A 95 4.18 -6.70 -7.86
N VAL A 96 4.45 -5.41 -8.06
CA VAL A 96 5.76 -4.83 -7.77
C VAL A 96 6.07 -4.89 -6.28
N ALA A 97 5.11 -4.58 -5.41
CA ALA A 97 5.27 -4.68 -3.96
C ALA A 97 5.56 -6.12 -3.51
N PHE A 98 4.83 -7.09 -4.07
CA PHE A 98 5.08 -8.52 -3.81
C PHE A 98 6.50 -8.92 -4.22
N LEU A 99 6.96 -8.50 -5.41
CA LEU A 99 8.31 -8.80 -5.89
C LEU A 99 9.39 -8.13 -5.02
N VAL A 100 9.20 -6.87 -4.65
CA VAL A 100 10.13 -6.12 -3.77
C VAL A 100 10.20 -6.77 -2.38
N GLY A 101 9.09 -7.31 -1.89
CA GLY A 101 9.02 -8.02 -0.61
C GLY A 101 9.88 -9.30 -0.54
N PHE A 102 10.32 -9.87 -1.66
CA PHE A 102 11.29 -10.97 -1.64
C PHE A 102 12.72 -10.50 -1.33
N ILE A 103 13.04 -9.23 -1.61
CA ILE A 103 14.40 -8.69 -1.52
C ILE A 103 14.53 -7.84 -0.26
N LEU A 104 13.53 -7.00 0.00
CA LEU A 104 13.52 -6.13 1.17
C LEU A 104 12.65 -6.78 2.25
N PRO A 105 13.12 -6.83 3.50
CA PRO A 105 12.27 -7.06 4.65
C PRO A 105 11.46 -5.79 4.91
N THR A 106 10.72 -5.33 3.89
CA THR A 106 9.53 -4.52 4.14
C THR A 106 8.62 -5.37 4.99
N VAL A 107 7.93 -4.75 5.96
CA VAL A 107 6.90 -5.44 6.75
C VAL A 107 6.08 -6.25 5.77
N VAL A 108 6.30 -7.56 5.79
CA VAL A 108 5.38 -8.52 5.23
C VAL A 108 4.18 -8.26 6.12
N GLY A 109 3.25 -7.42 5.67
CA GLY A 109 1.97 -7.33 6.35
C GLY A 109 1.53 -8.78 6.53
N PRO A 110 1.14 -9.21 7.75
CA PRO A 110 0.77 -10.60 7.96
C PRO A 110 -0.23 -10.99 6.87
N LEU A 111 0.11 -12.05 6.15
CA LEU A 111 -0.83 -12.77 5.31
C LEU A 111 -2.01 -13.20 6.18
#